data_AF-A0A955YUE3-F1
#
_entry.id   AF-A0A955YUE3-F1
#
_cell.length_a   1.000
_cell.length_b   1.000
_cell.length_c   1.000
_cell.angle_alpha   90.00
_cell.angle_beta   90.00
_cell.angle_gamma   90.00
#
_symmetry.space_group_name_H-M   'P 1'
#
loop_
_entity.id
_entity.type
_entity.pdbx_description
1 polymer ?
#
loop_
_entity_poly.entity_id
_entity_poly.type
_entity_poly.pdbx_seq_one_letter_code
_entity_poly.pdbx_strand_id
1 'polypeptide(L)'
;EPSDIDTALLDLERTGAIMRGEFLPGAQWCERALLARIHRHTLDRLRREIEPVTAAQFAQFLTRWQRAHPDRRMDGVEGLFAVIEQLAGYAVPARSWEPDVLAMRMRSYDPSWLDGLCLMGRVAWSRPPGRSSGTSPVGSTPIVVAPRSSLSFWFRTEGDEVLEPLGHEAEAVLGALHGAGALFFDDLVSRTHLLATRVEQALGELVAKGLVRSDAFDGLRSLVAAPDRRPRARSRGRLGPGRGAVPTGRWTTVENGIGGNPDDALEFVAERLLKRWGVVFRRMTDVEGQLPPWRDLLRVYRRWEARGDIRGGRFVEGFAGEQFALPEAVTDLRSTRRSGAEGVYLSVSAADPLNLTGFIVPGDRVPSLSGNRLLLLDGVPVAALEKREVRWFGAPPEGVLRPFELEKMLRRREQRPTNGTTGASGRP
;
A
#
# COMPACT_ATOMS: atom_id res chain seq x y z
N GLU A 1 2.43 -59.95 -6.45
CA GLU A 1 3.68 -59.28 -6.83
C GLU A 1 3.33 -58.05 -7.66
N PRO A 2 4.07 -56.93 -7.56
CA PRO A 2 3.88 -55.82 -8.49
C PRO A 2 4.05 -56.36 -9.91
N SER A 3 3.20 -55.99 -10.85
CA SER A 3 3.37 -56.44 -12.22
C SER A 3 4.71 -55.92 -12.77
N ASP A 4 5.33 -56.63 -13.71
CA ASP A 4 6.57 -56.16 -14.37
C ASP A 4 6.41 -54.73 -14.93
N ILE A 5 5.18 -54.37 -15.30
CA ILE A 5 4.78 -53.04 -15.76
C ILE A 5 4.90 -52.00 -14.64
N ASP A 6 4.44 -52.30 -13.42
CA ASP A 6 4.54 -51.37 -12.29
C ASP A 6 6.00 -51.09 -11.91
N THR A 7 6.85 -52.11 -11.98
CA THR A 7 8.28 -51.98 -11.72
C THR A 7 8.95 -51.12 -12.80
N ALA A 8 8.64 -51.35 -14.07
CA ALA A 8 9.15 -50.54 -15.17
C ALA A 8 8.67 -49.07 -15.11
N LEU A 9 7.42 -48.82 -14.70
CA LEU A 9 6.89 -47.48 -14.52
C LEU A 9 7.54 -46.75 -13.32
N LEU A 10 7.81 -47.45 -12.22
CA LEU A 10 8.58 -46.89 -11.10
C LEU A 10 10.01 -46.52 -11.50
N ASP A 11 10.67 -47.32 -12.35
CA ASP A 11 11.99 -46.97 -12.88
C ASP A 11 11.94 -45.77 -13.83
N LEU A 12 10.93 -45.68 -14.69
CA LEU A 12 10.70 -44.52 -15.55
C LEU A 12 10.34 -43.25 -14.74
N GLU A 13 9.67 -43.39 -13.61
CA GLU A 13 9.42 -42.30 -12.66
C GLU A 13 10.73 -41.81 -12.04
N ARG A 14 11.60 -42.73 -11.65
CA ARG A 14 12.91 -42.43 -11.05
C ARG A 14 13.84 -41.72 -12.02
N THR A 15 13.76 -42.04 -13.32
CA THR A 15 14.47 -41.30 -14.39
C THR A 15 13.84 -39.94 -14.70
N GLY A 16 12.61 -39.69 -14.24
CA GLY A 16 11.87 -38.44 -14.45
C GLY A 16 11.18 -38.33 -15.82
N ALA A 17 11.15 -39.40 -16.61
CA ALA A 17 10.48 -39.44 -17.91
C ALA A 17 8.95 -39.38 -17.76
N ILE A 18 8.42 -40.08 -16.75
CA ILE A 18 7.00 -40.08 -16.41
C ILE A 18 6.77 -39.57 -14.98
N MET A 19 5.53 -39.20 -14.67
CA MET A 19 5.09 -38.83 -13.34
C MET A 19 3.72 -39.41 -13.04
N ARG A 20 3.45 -39.67 -11.75
CA ARG A 20 2.13 -40.07 -11.28
C ARG A 20 1.30 -38.86 -10.85
N GLY A 21 0.01 -38.86 -11.17
CA GLY A 21 -0.92 -37.80 -10.79
C GLY A 21 -2.38 -38.21 -11.03
N GLU A 22 -3.30 -37.46 -10.44
CA GLU A 22 -4.74 -37.60 -10.70
C GLU A 22 -5.15 -36.57 -11.76
N PHE A 23 -5.21 -37.01 -13.02
CA PHE A 23 -5.64 -36.15 -14.15
C PHE A 23 -7.09 -36.46 -14.56
N LEU A 24 -7.55 -37.66 -14.28
CA LEU A 24 -8.92 -38.19 -14.33
C LEU A 24 -9.15 -39.01 -13.04
N PRO A 25 -10.36 -39.50 -12.71
CA PRO A 25 -10.56 -40.34 -11.53
C PRO A 25 -9.60 -41.55 -11.50
N GLY A 26 -8.78 -41.63 -10.44
CA GLY A 26 -7.74 -42.66 -10.25
C GLY A 26 -6.31 -42.18 -10.54
N ALA A 27 -5.32 -42.90 -10.02
CA ALA A 27 -3.91 -42.57 -10.25
C ALA A 27 -3.50 -42.93 -11.69
N GLN A 28 -3.03 -41.95 -12.46
CA GLN A 28 -2.49 -42.18 -13.81
C GLN A 28 -1.01 -41.83 -13.91
N TRP A 29 -0.39 -42.41 -14.92
CA TRP A 29 0.97 -42.13 -15.35
C TRP A 29 0.95 -41.21 -16.57
N CYS A 30 1.75 -40.16 -16.55
CA CYS A 30 1.86 -39.23 -17.68
C CYS A 30 3.33 -38.94 -18.00
N GLU A 31 3.65 -38.85 -19.29
CA GLU A 31 4.96 -38.40 -19.75
C GLU A 31 5.15 -36.91 -19.40
N ARG A 32 6.21 -36.62 -18.63
CA ARG A 32 6.45 -35.28 -18.07
C ARG A 32 6.63 -34.23 -19.17
N ALA A 33 7.35 -34.57 -20.23
CA ALA A 33 7.62 -33.65 -21.33
C ALA A 33 6.36 -33.31 -22.15
N LEU A 34 5.50 -34.31 -22.40
CA LEU A 34 4.24 -34.12 -23.09
C LEU A 34 3.28 -33.25 -22.27
N LEU A 35 3.12 -33.53 -20.97
CA LEU A 35 2.28 -32.74 -20.08
C LEU A 35 2.75 -31.28 -20.02
N ALA A 36 4.06 -31.05 -19.88
CA ALA A 36 4.63 -29.70 -19.90
C ALA A 36 4.40 -28.99 -21.24
N ARG A 37 4.37 -29.71 -22.36
CA ARG A 37 4.05 -29.15 -23.69
C ARG A 37 2.58 -28.78 -23.82
N ILE A 38 1.66 -29.67 -23.41
CA ILE A 38 0.20 -29.39 -23.40
C ILE A 38 -0.10 -28.17 -22.52
N HIS A 39 0.50 -28.12 -21.33
CA HIS A 39 0.33 -27.01 -20.40
C HIS A 39 0.84 -25.69 -20.99
N ARG A 40 2.04 -25.66 -21.58
CA ARG A 40 2.56 -24.46 -22.28
C ARG A 40 1.64 -24.01 -23.41
N HIS A 41 1.18 -24.91 -24.26
CA HIS A 41 0.25 -24.55 -25.34
C HIS A 41 -1.09 -24.00 -24.81
N THR A 42 -1.59 -24.55 -23.70
CA THR A 42 -2.81 -24.07 -23.04
C THR A 42 -2.61 -22.66 -22.51
N LEU A 43 -1.49 -22.40 -21.82
CA LEU A 43 -1.15 -21.07 -21.33
C LEU A 43 -0.95 -20.08 -22.47
N ASP A 44 -0.25 -20.46 -23.54
CA ASP A 44 -0.01 -19.59 -24.70
C ASP A 44 -1.32 -19.22 -25.40
N ARG A 45 -2.27 -20.16 -25.50
CA ARG A 45 -3.62 -19.87 -26.03
C ARG A 45 -4.35 -18.87 -25.13
N LEU A 46 -4.39 -19.13 -23.83
CA LEU A 46 -5.04 -18.24 -22.86
C LEU A 46 -4.42 -16.83 -22.86
N ARG A 47 -3.10 -16.74 -23.03
CA ARG A 47 -2.37 -15.47 -23.14
C ARG A 47 -2.76 -14.67 -24.39
N ARG A 48 -3.05 -15.36 -25.51
CA ARG A 48 -3.49 -14.73 -26.78
C ARG A 48 -4.94 -14.25 -26.75
N GLU A 49 -5.77 -14.84 -25.90
CA GLU A 49 -7.18 -14.43 -25.72
C GLU A 49 -7.33 -13.15 -24.88
N ILE A 50 -6.24 -12.63 -24.33
CA ILE A 50 -6.27 -11.39 -23.55
C ILE A 50 -6.22 -10.21 -24.51
N GLU A 51 -7.30 -9.42 -24.49
CA GLU A 51 -7.32 -8.12 -25.13
C GLU A 51 -6.79 -7.06 -24.15
N PRO A 52 -5.66 -6.40 -24.46
CA PRO A 52 -5.06 -5.44 -23.55
C PRO A 52 -5.88 -4.14 -23.44
N VAL A 53 -5.64 -3.40 -22.36
CA VAL A 53 -6.21 -2.07 -22.11
C VAL A 53 -5.14 -0.99 -22.20
N THR A 54 -5.53 0.24 -22.50
CA THR A 54 -4.59 1.37 -22.51
C THR A 54 -4.12 1.73 -21.10
N ALA A 55 -2.99 2.44 -20.97
CA ALA A 55 -2.51 2.92 -19.67
C ALA A 55 -3.53 3.82 -18.94
N ALA A 56 -4.32 4.59 -19.69
CA ALA A 56 -5.41 5.41 -19.15
C ALA A 56 -6.54 4.56 -18.57
N GLN A 57 -6.98 3.52 -19.30
CA GLN A 57 -7.99 2.58 -18.82
C GLN A 57 -7.51 1.79 -17.60
N PHE A 58 -6.23 1.43 -17.57
CA PHE A 58 -5.64 0.78 -16.40
C PHE A 58 -5.62 1.72 -15.17
N ALA A 59 -5.27 2.99 -15.36
CA ALA A 59 -5.34 3.98 -14.28
C ALA A 59 -6.78 4.18 -13.78
N GLN A 60 -7.77 4.25 -14.69
CA GLN A 60 -9.19 4.30 -14.35
C GLN A 60 -9.61 3.08 -13.50
N PHE A 61 -9.23 1.88 -13.94
CA PHE A 61 -9.48 0.63 -13.22
C PHE A 61 -8.92 0.70 -11.79
N LEU A 62 -7.69 1.18 -11.63
CA LEU A 62 -7.04 1.27 -10.32
C LEU A 62 -7.78 2.19 -9.35
N THR A 63 -8.42 3.26 -9.83
CA THR A 63 -9.23 4.14 -8.96
C THR A 63 -10.39 3.38 -8.31
N ARG A 64 -11.03 2.44 -9.02
CA ARG A 64 -12.10 1.58 -8.50
C ARG A 64 -11.55 0.43 -7.68
N TRP A 65 -10.51 -0.24 -8.19
CA TRP A 65 -9.86 -1.39 -7.56
C TRP A 65 -9.34 -1.06 -6.16
N GLN A 66 -8.68 0.09 -6.00
CA GLN A 66 -8.15 0.58 -4.73
C GLN A 66 -9.15 1.43 -3.94
N ARG A 67 -10.44 1.36 -4.26
CA ARG A 67 -11.54 1.98 -3.49
C ARG A 67 -11.51 3.51 -3.40
N ALA A 68 -10.73 4.18 -4.23
CA ALA A 68 -10.65 5.65 -4.26
C ALA A 68 -11.84 6.29 -4.99
N HIS A 69 -12.44 5.56 -5.94
CA HIS A 69 -13.65 5.97 -6.64
C HIS A 69 -14.84 6.10 -5.67
N PRO A 70 -15.66 7.16 -5.73
CA PRO A 70 -16.79 7.40 -4.82
C PRO A 70 -17.70 6.20 -4.62
N ASP A 71 -18.06 5.50 -5.71
CA ASP A 71 -18.96 4.33 -5.67
C ASP A 71 -18.37 3.10 -4.97
N ARG A 72 -17.05 3.04 -4.83
CA ARG A 72 -16.34 1.87 -4.28
C ARG A 72 -15.83 2.09 -2.86
N ARG A 73 -16.05 3.26 -2.27
CA ARG A 73 -15.63 3.57 -0.90
C ARG A 73 -16.25 2.61 0.11
N MET A 74 -15.41 2.19 1.04
CA MET A 74 -15.78 1.30 2.14
C MET A 74 -16.38 2.09 3.31
N ASP A 75 -16.95 1.39 4.27
CA ASP A 75 -17.48 1.98 5.49
C ASP A 75 -17.23 1.08 6.71
N GLY A 76 -17.19 1.69 7.89
CA GLY A 76 -16.95 1.01 9.17
C GLY A 76 -15.54 0.43 9.35
N VAL A 77 -15.34 -0.23 10.50
CA VAL A 77 -14.04 -0.76 10.96
C VAL A 77 -13.52 -1.87 10.06
N GLU A 78 -14.36 -2.83 9.66
CA GLU A 78 -13.92 -3.91 8.76
C GLU A 78 -13.61 -3.40 7.35
N GLY A 79 -14.33 -2.38 6.88
CA GLY A 79 -14.02 -1.70 5.63
C GLY A 79 -12.64 -1.03 5.68
N LEU A 80 -12.32 -0.37 6.78
CA LEU A 80 -11.00 0.21 7.02
C LEU A 80 -9.91 -0.87 7.05
N PHE A 81 -10.15 -1.99 7.75
CA PHE A 81 -9.21 -3.10 7.80
C PHE A 81 -8.92 -3.66 6.39
N ALA A 82 -9.95 -3.86 5.56
CA ALA A 82 -9.79 -4.32 4.19
C ALA A 82 -8.96 -3.35 3.32
N VAL A 83 -9.15 -2.03 3.49
CA VAL A 83 -8.32 -1.01 2.81
C VAL A 83 -6.86 -1.10 3.28
N ILE A 84 -6.62 -1.22 4.58
CA ILE A 84 -5.27 -1.38 5.15
C ILE A 84 -4.62 -2.66 4.65
N GLU A 85 -5.36 -3.76 4.54
CA GLU A 85 -4.87 -5.02 3.98
C GLU A 85 -4.46 -4.91 2.52
N GLN A 86 -5.20 -4.15 1.72
CA GLN A 86 -4.89 -3.93 0.31
C GLN A 86 -3.63 -3.07 0.14
N LEU A 87 -3.47 -2.04 0.99
CA LEU A 87 -2.35 -1.11 0.95
C LEU A 87 -1.13 -1.56 1.78
N ALA A 88 -1.26 -2.65 2.54
CA ALA A 88 -0.24 -3.17 3.43
C ALA A 88 1.09 -3.33 2.70
N GLY A 89 2.15 -2.68 3.19
CA GLY A 89 3.49 -2.67 2.57
C GLY A 89 3.84 -1.42 1.78
N TYR A 90 2.86 -0.60 1.39
CA TYR A 90 3.12 0.65 0.68
C TYR A 90 3.56 1.74 1.67
N ALA A 91 4.72 2.37 1.44
CA ALA A 91 5.25 3.39 2.34
C ALA A 91 4.72 4.79 1.97
N VAL A 92 4.04 5.45 2.91
CA VAL A 92 3.46 6.79 2.74
C VAL A 92 3.98 7.69 3.87
N PRO A 93 4.28 8.99 3.61
CA PRO A 93 4.55 9.95 4.67
C PRO A 93 3.48 9.92 5.77
N ALA A 94 3.91 9.89 7.03
CA ALA A 94 3.04 9.73 8.20
C ALA A 94 1.85 10.70 8.21
N ARG A 95 2.05 11.95 7.76
CA ARG A 95 1.00 12.98 7.69
C ARG A 95 -0.12 12.69 6.67
N SER A 96 0.16 11.90 5.66
CA SER A 96 -0.77 11.67 4.54
C SER A 96 -1.65 10.43 4.76
N TRP A 97 -1.31 9.52 5.67
CA TRP A 97 -2.05 8.26 5.87
C TRP A 97 -3.54 8.47 6.14
N GLU A 98 -3.89 9.13 7.24
CA GLU A 98 -5.30 9.31 7.60
C GLU A 98 -6.06 10.27 6.67
N PRO A 99 -5.62 11.53 6.48
CA PRO A 99 -6.44 12.51 5.79
C PRO A 99 -6.47 12.36 4.27
N ASP A 100 -5.46 11.71 3.68
CA ASP A 100 -5.31 11.68 2.23
C ASP A 100 -5.45 10.26 1.64
N VAL A 101 -4.93 9.23 2.31
CA VAL A 101 -4.95 7.84 1.80
C VAL A 101 -6.17 7.06 2.31
N LEU A 102 -6.37 7.00 3.64
CA LEU A 102 -7.46 6.24 4.25
C LEU A 102 -8.81 6.94 4.07
N ALA A 103 -8.91 8.23 4.42
CA ALA A 103 -10.16 8.98 4.35
C ALA A 103 -10.75 9.03 2.93
N MET A 104 -9.91 9.04 1.89
CA MET A 104 -10.35 8.99 0.49
C MET A 104 -11.10 7.70 0.13
N ARG A 105 -10.73 6.58 0.76
CA ARG A 105 -11.26 5.24 0.48
C ARG A 105 -12.45 4.88 1.37
N MET A 106 -12.84 5.78 2.26
CA MET A 106 -13.90 5.59 3.25
C MET A 106 -15.02 6.62 3.06
N ARG A 107 -16.27 6.23 3.33
CA ARG A 107 -17.42 7.16 3.24
C ARG A 107 -17.43 8.19 4.38
N SER A 108 -17.10 7.77 5.60
CA SER A 108 -17.08 8.61 6.79
C SER A 108 -15.99 8.12 7.74
N TYR A 109 -14.72 8.33 7.38
CA TYR A 109 -13.58 7.87 8.18
C TYR A 109 -13.60 8.49 9.58
N ASP A 110 -13.57 7.63 10.59
CA ASP A 110 -13.37 8.01 11.99
C ASP A 110 -11.96 7.55 12.45
N PRO A 111 -11.10 8.47 12.92
CA PRO A 111 -9.77 8.14 13.45
C PRO A 111 -9.77 7.08 14.58
N SER A 112 -10.85 7.01 15.37
CA SER A 112 -10.99 6.04 16.46
C SER A 112 -11.00 4.58 15.98
N TRP A 113 -11.38 4.34 14.72
CA TRP A 113 -11.36 2.99 14.14
C TRP A 113 -9.93 2.48 13.97
N LEU A 114 -9.02 3.33 13.48
CA LEU A 114 -7.61 2.97 13.34
C LEU A 114 -6.95 2.78 14.71
N ASP A 115 -7.26 3.66 15.67
CA ASP A 115 -6.76 3.55 17.03
C ASP A 115 -7.26 2.26 17.70
N GLY A 116 -8.53 1.91 17.54
CA GLY A 116 -9.10 0.65 18.01
C GLY A 116 -8.43 -0.57 17.38
N LEU A 117 -8.18 -0.57 16.07
CA LEU A 117 -7.49 -1.66 15.38
C LEU A 117 -6.03 -1.83 15.84
N CYS A 118 -5.34 -0.73 16.14
CA CYS A 118 -4.00 -0.75 16.72
C CYS A 118 -3.99 -1.30 18.15
N LEU A 119 -4.93 -0.83 18.99
CA LEU A 119 -5.06 -1.25 20.38
C LEU A 119 -5.41 -2.73 20.51
N MET A 120 -6.28 -3.25 19.62
CA MET A 120 -6.59 -4.68 19.53
C MET A 120 -5.44 -5.52 18.95
N GLY A 121 -4.36 -4.89 18.49
CA GLY A 121 -3.22 -5.57 17.88
C GLY A 121 -3.48 -6.15 16.49
N ARG A 122 -4.63 -5.82 15.86
CA ARG A 122 -4.94 -6.26 14.48
C ARG A 122 -4.11 -5.50 13.45
N VAL A 123 -3.96 -4.19 13.65
CA VAL A 123 -3.19 -3.30 12.79
C VAL A 123 -2.01 -2.75 13.55
N ALA A 124 -0.98 -2.39 12.80
CA ALA A 124 0.24 -1.88 13.34
C ALA A 124 0.92 -1.00 12.29
N TRP A 125 1.65 0.00 12.76
CA TRP A 125 2.45 0.86 11.88
C TRP A 125 3.93 0.73 12.21
N SER A 126 4.77 0.89 11.21
CA SER A 126 6.22 0.97 11.37
C SER A 126 6.84 1.70 10.19
N ARG A 127 8.05 2.20 10.37
CA ARG A 127 8.86 2.71 9.28
C ARG A 127 9.61 1.55 8.62
N PRO A 128 9.58 1.44 7.28
CA PRO A 128 10.45 0.50 6.57
C PRO A 128 11.93 0.76 6.84
N PRO A 129 12.77 -0.29 6.87
CA PRO A 129 14.22 -0.14 6.94
C PRO A 129 14.72 0.61 5.70
N GLY A 130 15.88 1.24 5.82
CA GLY A 130 16.46 2.03 4.74
C GLY A 130 17.13 3.30 5.24
N ARG A 131 17.99 3.85 4.37
CA ARG A 131 18.80 5.03 4.67
C ARG A 131 17.90 6.21 5.07
N SER A 132 17.92 6.56 6.35
CA SER A 132 17.36 7.81 6.84
C SER A 132 18.14 8.97 6.23
N SER A 133 17.44 9.93 5.64
CA SER A 133 18.04 11.22 5.31
C SER A 133 17.81 12.15 6.51
N GLY A 134 18.69 12.05 7.50
CA GLY A 134 18.82 12.99 8.62
C GLY A 134 17.52 13.39 9.32
N THR A 135 17.55 14.58 9.95
CA THR A 135 16.54 15.18 10.85
C THR A 135 15.24 15.60 10.15
N SER A 136 14.70 14.75 9.28
CA SER A 136 13.43 15.02 8.59
C SER A 136 12.27 15.03 9.61
N PRO A 137 11.32 15.98 9.53
CA PRO A 137 10.17 16.00 10.42
C PRO A 137 9.39 14.68 10.36
N VAL A 138 8.87 14.22 11.50
CA VAL A 138 8.08 12.97 11.61
C VAL A 138 6.96 12.91 10.58
N GLY A 139 6.31 14.04 10.29
CA GLY A 139 5.24 14.11 9.30
C GLY A 139 5.63 13.74 7.88
N SER A 140 6.89 13.96 7.47
CA SER A 140 7.39 13.58 6.15
C SER A 140 7.94 12.14 6.11
N THR A 141 8.15 11.52 7.27
CA THR A 141 8.72 10.17 7.38
C THR A 141 7.80 9.14 6.72
N PRO A 142 8.29 8.38 5.72
CA PRO A 142 7.56 7.24 5.19
C PRO A 142 7.33 6.17 6.26
N ILE A 143 6.07 5.80 6.45
CA ILE A 143 5.64 4.68 7.30
C ILE A 143 4.70 3.78 6.52
N VAL A 144 4.57 2.55 6.97
CA VAL A 144 3.58 1.59 6.50
C VAL A 144 2.59 1.35 7.62
N VAL A 145 1.32 1.23 7.24
CA VAL A 145 0.24 0.73 8.10
C VAL A 145 -0.22 -0.60 7.50
N ALA A 146 -0.19 -1.67 8.29
CA ALA A 146 -0.53 -3.01 7.81
C ALA A 146 -1.08 -3.89 8.96
N PRO A 147 -1.67 -5.06 8.65
CA PRO A 147 -1.95 -6.06 9.67
C PRO A 147 -0.69 -6.40 10.46
N ARG A 148 -0.79 -6.46 11.79
CA ARG A 148 0.39 -6.67 12.66
C ARG A 148 1.13 -7.96 12.33
N SER A 149 0.40 -9.03 12.04
CA SER A 149 0.96 -10.32 11.63
C SER A 149 1.75 -10.27 10.32
N SER A 150 1.57 -9.23 9.51
CA SER A 150 2.24 -9.10 8.21
C SER A 150 3.52 -8.27 8.22
N LEU A 151 3.76 -7.48 9.28
CA LEU A 151 4.86 -6.51 9.28
C LEU A 151 6.24 -7.17 9.17
N SER A 152 6.41 -8.35 9.73
CA SER A 152 7.67 -9.11 9.65
C SER A 152 8.02 -9.53 8.22
N PHE A 153 7.03 -9.75 7.35
CA PHE A 153 7.27 -10.09 5.94
C PHE A 153 7.72 -8.88 5.11
N TRP A 154 7.36 -7.66 5.53
CA TRP A 154 7.73 -6.42 4.83
C TRP A 154 9.12 -5.91 5.21
N PHE A 155 9.53 -6.07 6.47
CA PHE A 155 10.71 -5.42 7.03
C PHE A 155 11.82 -6.40 7.40
N ARG A 156 12.04 -7.39 6.53
CA ARG A 156 13.21 -8.26 6.65
C ARG A 156 14.45 -7.45 6.31
N THR A 157 15.25 -7.13 7.33
CA THR A 157 16.55 -6.49 7.13
C THR A 157 17.57 -7.57 6.78
N GLU A 158 18.07 -7.56 5.55
CA GLU A 158 19.23 -8.37 5.15
C GLU A 158 20.48 -7.51 5.31
N GLY A 159 21.12 -7.57 6.49
CA GLY A 159 22.42 -6.95 6.77
C GLY A 159 22.42 -5.91 7.90
N ASP A 160 23.63 -5.53 8.34
CA ASP A 160 23.85 -4.41 9.26
C ASP A 160 23.60 -3.09 8.52
N GLU A 161 22.36 -2.59 8.56
CA GLU A 161 22.13 -1.19 8.20
C GLU A 161 22.88 -0.31 9.20
N VAL A 162 23.90 0.40 8.71
CA VAL A 162 24.60 1.41 9.50
C VAL A 162 23.63 2.57 9.73
N LEU A 163 23.01 2.58 10.91
CA LEU A 163 22.16 3.67 11.36
C LEU A 163 23.02 4.89 11.66
N GLU A 164 22.53 6.08 11.29
CA GLU A 164 23.14 7.32 11.72
C GLU A 164 23.12 7.42 13.27
N PRO A 165 24.19 7.96 13.89
CA PRO A 165 24.26 8.12 15.34
C PRO A 165 23.02 8.80 15.91
N LEU A 166 22.53 8.32 17.04
CA LEU A 166 21.37 8.87 17.73
C LEU A 166 21.75 10.12 18.52
N GLY A 167 20.80 11.05 18.66
CA GLY A 167 20.91 12.12 19.65
C GLY A 167 20.95 11.53 21.07
N HIS A 168 21.60 12.22 22.00
CA HIS A 168 21.74 11.74 23.39
C HIS A 168 20.39 11.46 24.07
N GLU A 169 19.40 12.31 23.84
CA GLU A 169 18.05 12.12 24.35
C GLU A 169 17.35 10.90 23.71
N ALA A 170 17.59 10.65 22.41
CA ALA A 170 17.05 9.49 21.71
C ALA A 170 17.69 8.18 22.22
N GLU A 171 18.99 8.17 22.50
CA GLU A 171 19.68 7.04 23.14
C GLU A 171 19.13 6.76 24.54
N ALA A 172 18.90 7.79 25.35
CA ALA A 172 18.32 7.64 26.69
C ALA A 172 16.90 7.04 26.65
N VAL A 173 16.04 7.53 25.75
CA VAL A 173 14.68 7.00 25.55
C VAL A 173 14.73 5.56 25.02
N LEU A 174 15.59 5.27 24.06
CA LEU A 174 15.76 3.94 23.51
C LEU A 174 16.29 2.95 24.57
N GLY A 175 17.24 3.37 25.39
CA GLY A 175 17.74 2.59 26.53
C GLY A 175 16.66 2.28 27.57
N ALA A 176 15.79 3.26 27.87
CA ALA A 176 14.66 3.04 28.77
C ALA A 176 13.67 2.00 28.22
N LEU A 177 13.40 2.02 26.91
CA LEU A 177 12.55 1.02 26.24
C LEU A 177 13.20 -0.37 26.20
N HIS A 178 14.51 -0.47 25.92
CA HIS A 178 15.21 -1.75 25.97
C HIS A 178 15.21 -2.36 27.39
N GLY A 179 15.36 -1.54 28.42
CA GLY A 179 15.44 -2.02 29.81
C GLY A 179 14.10 -2.40 30.42
N ALA A 180 13.01 -1.72 30.08
CA ALA A 180 11.70 -1.90 30.71
C ALA A 180 10.61 -2.43 29.76
N GLY A 181 10.89 -2.56 28.47
CA GLY A 181 9.92 -2.93 27.45
C GLY A 181 8.97 -1.79 27.10
N ALA A 182 7.69 -2.12 26.95
CA ALA A 182 6.65 -1.17 26.53
C ALA A 182 6.36 -0.13 27.63
N LEU A 183 6.51 1.17 27.31
CA LEU A 183 6.31 2.26 28.27
C LEU A 183 5.33 3.32 27.75
N PHE A 184 4.53 3.91 28.63
CA PHE A 184 3.77 5.11 28.29
C PHE A 184 4.67 6.34 28.30
N PHE A 185 4.21 7.42 27.68
CA PHE A 185 4.96 8.68 27.59
C PHE A 185 5.34 9.26 28.97
N ASP A 186 4.42 9.27 29.94
CA ASP A 186 4.70 9.78 31.29
C ASP A 186 5.73 8.91 32.03
N ASP A 187 5.78 7.60 31.74
CA ASP A 187 6.80 6.69 32.28
C ASP A 187 8.17 6.99 31.66
N LEU A 188 8.22 7.29 30.36
CA LEU A 188 9.46 7.68 29.68
C LEU A 188 10.02 8.98 30.25
N VAL A 189 9.18 9.99 30.47
CA VAL A 189 9.55 11.25 31.14
C VAL A 189 10.12 10.97 32.53
N SER A 190 9.44 10.14 33.32
CA SER A 190 9.84 9.82 34.69
C SER A 190 11.16 9.05 34.76
N ARG A 191 11.39 8.09 33.85
CA ARG A 191 12.58 7.24 33.83
C ARG A 191 13.82 7.91 33.24
N THR A 192 13.62 8.76 32.23
CA THR A 192 14.74 9.45 31.56
C THR A 192 15.12 10.75 32.26
N HIS A 193 14.27 11.26 33.15
CA HIS A 193 14.39 12.57 33.78
C HIS A 193 14.49 13.74 32.78
N LEU A 194 14.06 13.52 31.53
CA LEU A 194 14.03 14.54 30.49
C LEU A 194 12.73 15.35 30.57
N LEU A 195 12.78 16.58 30.07
CA LEU A 195 11.57 17.38 29.86
C LEU A 195 10.66 16.68 28.84
N ALA A 196 9.33 16.76 29.02
CA ALA A 196 8.36 16.16 28.10
C ALA A 196 8.60 16.53 26.64
N THR A 197 8.94 17.78 26.34
CA THR A 197 9.25 18.24 24.98
C THR A 197 10.49 17.57 24.40
N ARG A 198 11.47 17.20 25.23
CA ARG A 198 12.68 16.47 24.80
C ARG A 198 12.37 15.00 24.54
N VAL A 199 11.54 14.37 25.38
CA VAL A 199 11.05 13.00 25.12
C VAL A 199 10.24 12.95 23.83
N GLU A 200 9.39 13.95 23.58
CA GLU A 200 8.63 14.06 22.33
C GLU A 200 9.56 14.17 21.10
N GLN A 201 10.60 15.01 21.17
CA GLN A 201 11.61 15.15 20.11
C GLN A 201 12.39 13.84 19.90
N ALA A 202 12.82 13.19 20.98
CA ALA A 202 13.53 11.92 20.96
C ALA A 202 12.69 10.81 20.33
N LEU A 203 11.42 10.68 20.71
CA LEU A 203 10.48 9.76 20.05
C LEU A 203 10.32 10.07 18.57
N GLY A 204 10.27 11.35 18.19
CA GLY A 204 10.23 11.76 16.80
C GLY A 204 11.46 11.31 16.00
N GLU A 205 12.66 11.47 16.56
CA GLU A 205 13.90 10.99 15.96
C GLU A 205 13.89 9.46 15.81
N LEU A 206 13.51 8.74 16.87
CA LEU A 206 13.45 7.28 16.87
C LEU A 206 12.42 6.74 15.85
N VAL A 207 11.27 7.40 15.70
CA VAL A 207 10.29 7.08 14.65
C VAL A 207 10.86 7.36 13.26
N ALA A 208 11.55 8.49 13.08
CA ALA A 208 12.21 8.84 11.82
C ALA A 208 13.32 7.84 11.43
N LYS A 209 13.92 7.17 12.41
CA LYS A 209 14.90 6.08 12.20
C LYS A 209 14.27 4.68 12.20
N GLY A 210 12.98 4.56 12.46
CA GLY A 210 12.24 3.28 12.46
C GLY A 210 12.56 2.34 13.62
N LEU A 211 13.07 2.90 14.73
CA LEU A 211 13.50 2.14 15.91
C LEU A 211 12.38 1.94 16.93
N VAL A 212 11.33 2.77 16.89
CA VAL A 212 10.20 2.69 17.82
C VAL A 212 8.87 2.80 17.09
N ARG A 213 7.85 2.25 17.75
CA ARG A 213 6.44 2.25 17.33
C ARG A 213 5.55 2.38 18.57
N SER A 214 4.27 2.70 18.36
CA SER A 214 3.24 2.70 19.42
C SER A 214 2.16 1.66 19.13
N ASP A 215 1.44 1.22 20.17
CA ASP A 215 0.21 0.43 20.07
C ASP A 215 -1.05 1.28 19.77
N ALA A 216 -0.88 2.60 19.63
CA ALA A 216 -1.90 3.53 19.14
C ALA A 216 -1.38 4.31 17.92
N PHE A 217 -2.28 4.74 17.02
CA PHE A 217 -1.92 5.66 15.95
C PHE A 217 -1.96 7.11 16.43
N ASP A 218 -2.77 7.40 17.46
CA ASP A 218 -2.85 8.72 18.11
C ASP A 218 -1.50 9.25 18.61
N GLY A 219 -0.64 8.37 19.15
CA GLY A 219 0.71 8.74 19.54
C GLY A 219 1.57 9.25 18.38
N LEU A 220 1.41 8.69 17.18
CA LEU A 220 2.06 9.19 15.97
C LEU A 220 1.37 10.47 15.47
N ARG A 221 0.04 10.52 15.56
CA ARG A 221 -0.77 11.69 15.17
C ARG A 221 -0.33 12.95 15.91
N SER A 222 0.02 12.85 17.19
CA SER A 222 0.51 13.98 17.98
C SER A 222 1.91 14.47 17.55
N LEU A 223 2.82 13.54 17.19
CA LEU A 223 4.16 13.85 16.68
C LEU A 223 4.13 14.51 15.29
N VAL A 224 3.11 14.18 14.49
CA VAL A 224 2.93 14.75 13.14
C VAL A 224 2.21 16.10 13.19
N ALA A 225 1.38 16.36 14.19
CA ALA A 225 0.65 17.62 14.32
C ALA A 225 1.64 18.80 14.42
N ALA A 226 1.52 19.77 13.50
CA ALA A 226 2.32 20.99 13.58
C ALA A 226 1.99 21.75 14.87
N PRO A 227 2.97 22.36 15.57
CA PRO A 227 2.74 23.09 16.82
C PRO A 227 1.59 24.10 16.73
N ASP A 228 1.49 24.82 15.60
CA ASP A 228 0.47 25.86 15.35
C ASP A 228 -0.92 25.32 14.97
N ARG A 229 -1.03 24.04 14.60
CA ARG A 229 -2.31 23.39 14.26
C ARG A 229 -2.85 22.50 15.38
N ARG A 230 -2.18 22.47 16.54
CA ARG A 230 -2.74 21.86 17.74
C ARG A 230 -3.99 22.68 18.09
N PRO A 231 -5.21 22.11 18.03
CA PRO A 231 -6.37 22.85 18.51
C PRO A 231 -6.08 23.24 19.96
N ARG A 232 -6.01 24.55 20.23
CA ARG A 232 -6.10 25.06 21.60
C ARG A 232 -7.48 24.67 22.09
N ALA A 233 -7.60 23.48 22.66
CA ALA A 233 -8.86 22.92 23.10
C ALA A 233 -9.50 23.88 24.12
N ARG A 234 -10.45 24.69 23.63
CA ARG A 234 -11.45 25.37 24.44
C ARG A 234 -12.67 24.46 24.44
N SER A 235 -12.96 23.83 25.59
CA SER A 235 -14.21 23.11 25.93
C SER A 235 -14.33 21.71 25.29
N ARG A 236 -14.70 20.60 25.97
CA ARG A 236 -15.47 20.38 27.21
C ARG A 236 -15.28 18.90 27.65
N GLY A 237 -14.91 18.65 28.91
CA GLY A 237 -15.12 17.37 29.60
C GLY A 237 -13.96 16.36 29.65
N ARG A 238 -13.33 16.28 30.83
CA ARG A 238 -12.37 15.26 31.30
C ARG A 238 -11.00 15.21 30.60
N LEU A 239 -10.12 16.17 30.95
CA LEU A 239 -8.73 16.02 31.40
C LEU A 239 -8.16 17.45 31.55
N GLY A 240 -7.31 17.68 32.57
CA GLY A 240 -6.99 19.00 33.12
C GLY A 240 -6.32 20.02 32.18
N PRO A 241 -6.17 21.29 32.61
CA PRO A 241 -5.69 22.37 31.77
C PRO A 241 -4.19 22.22 31.48
N GLY A 242 -3.79 22.30 30.20
CA GLY A 242 -2.40 22.59 29.81
C GLY A 242 -1.59 21.47 29.16
N ARG A 243 -2.09 20.24 29.04
CA ARG A 243 -1.40 19.22 28.22
C ARG A 243 -1.80 19.40 26.76
N GLY A 244 -0.89 19.91 25.94
CA GLY A 244 -0.98 19.76 24.47
C GLY A 244 -1.15 18.28 24.11
N ALA A 245 -1.46 17.95 22.86
CA ALA A 245 -1.59 16.55 22.43
C ALA A 245 -0.29 15.77 22.77
N VAL A 246 -0.30 15.03 23.88
CA VAL A 246 0.82 14.20 24.33
C VAL A 246 0.82 12.94 23.48
N PRO A 247 1.97 12.41 23.04
CA PRO A 247 2.03 11.11 22.37
C PRO A 247 1.47 9.99 23.26
N THR A 248 0.22 9.58 23.00
CA THR A 248 -0.47 8.54 23.75
C THR A 248 -0.09 7.13 23.26
N GLY A 249 -0.48 6.12 24.05
CA GLY A 249 -0.15 4.71 23.78
C GLY A 249 1.15 4.25 24.43
N ARG A 250 1.40 2.95 24.34
CA ARG A 250 2.63 2.30 24.80
C ARG A 250 3.64 2.27 23.66
N TRP A 251 4.76 2.94 23.88
CA TRP A 251 5.89 2.96 22.99
C TRP A 251 6.72 1.71 23.19
N THR A 252 7.13 1.09 22.09
CA THR A 252 7.91 -0.14 22.04
C THR A 252 8.99 -0.03 20.99
N THR A 253 10.09 -0.74 21.18
CA THR A 253 11.11 -0.91 20.15
C THR A 253 10.56 -1.73 18.99
N VAL A 254 11.03 -1.44 17.78
CA VAL A 254 10.76 -2.25 16.60
C VAL A 254 11.79 -3.36 16.56
N GLU A 255 11.35 -4.59 16.83
CA GLU A 255 12.12 -5.77 16.49
C GLU A 255 11.93 -6.01 14.98
N ASN A 256 12.97 -5.73 14.19
CA ASN A 256 12.98 -6.18 12.80
C ASN A 256 12.90 -7.70 12.82
N GLY A 257 11.95 -8.28 12.08
CA GLY A 257 11.67 -9.71 12.13
C GLY A 257 12.88 -10.54 11.70
N ILE A 258 13.66 -11.01 12.67
CA ILE A 258 14.69 -12.03 12.45
C ILE A 258 13.97 -13.38 12.53
N GLY A 259 13.36 -13.81 11.43
CA GLY A 259 12.73 -15.13 11.39
C GLY A 259 11.64 -15.27 10.34
N GLY A 260 11.64 -16.43 9.69
CA GLY A 260 10.72 -16.78 8.61
C GLY A 260 11.49 -17.26 7.38
N ASN A 261 10.90 -18.22 6.66
CA ASN A 261 11.42 -18.68 5.39
C ASN A 261 11.40 -17.51 4.38
N PRO A 262 12.54 -17.16 3.74
CA PRO A 262 12.58 -16.11 2.73
C PRO A 262 11.57 -16.31 1.59
N ASP A 263 11.30 -17.56 1.23
CA ASP A 263 10.34 -17.89 0.18
C ASP A 263 8.91 -17.54 0.61
N ASP A 264 8.53 -17.76 1.88
CA ASP A 264 7.20 -17.41 2.39
C ASP A 264 7.00 -15.88 2.37
N ALA A 265 8.04 -15.12 2.72
CA ALA A 265 7.99 -13.65 2.65
C ALA A 265 7.86 -13.17 1.19
N LEU A 266 8.57 -13.80 0.26
CA LEU A 266 8.50 -13.47 -1.15
C LEU A 266 7.11 -13.79 -1.73
N GLU A 267 6.55 -14.95 -1.40
CA GLU A 267 5.19 -15.34 -1.78
C GLU A 267 4.15 -14.37 -1.18
N PHE A 268 4.31 -14.01 0.10
CA PHE A 268 3.44 -13.03 0.76
C PHE A 268 3.45 -11.66 0.06
N VAL A 269 4.64 -11.14 -0.26
CA VAL A 269 4.77 -9.85 -0.97
C VAL A 269 4.16 -9.95 -2.38
N ALA A 270 4.40 -11.06 -3.10
CA ALA A 270 3.84 -11.29 -4.42
C ALA A 270 2.29 -11.30 -4.41
N GLU A 271 1.69 -11.96 -3.41
CA GLU A 271 0.23 -11.97 -3.23
C GLU A 271 -0.32 -10.56 -2.97
N ARG A 272 0.33 -9.81 -2.08
CA ARG A 272 -0.11 -8.46 -1.70
C ARG A 272 0.01 -7.48 -2.87
N LEU A 273 1.04 -7.58 -3.70
CA LEU A 273 1.17 -6.78 -4.92
C LEU A 273 0.04 -7.06 -5.91
N LEU A 274 -0.32 -8.32 -6.12
CA LEU A 274 -1.46 -8.69 -6.97
C LEU A 274 -2.79 -8.15 -6.42
N LYS A 275 -3.02 -8.28 -5.11
CA LYS A 275 -4.22 -7.73 -4.46
C LYS A 275 -4.29 -6.21 -4.53
N ARG A 276 -3.15 -5.51 -4.44
CA ARG A 276 -3.08 -4.04 -4.48
C ARG A 276 -3.28 -3.47 -5.88
N TRP A 277 -2.64 -4.06 -6.88
CA TRP A 277 -2.62 -3.53 -8.24
C TRP A 277 -3.56 -4.22 -9.22
N GLY A 278 -4.04 -5.42 -8.89
CA GLY A 278 -4.82 -6.26 -9.80
C GLY A 278 -3.97 -6.89 -10.92
N VAL A 279 -3.16 -6.07 -11.59
CA VAL A 279 -2.17 -6.46 -12.60
C VAL A 279 -0.78 -6.02 -12.16
N VAL A 280 0.17 -6.95 -12.14
CA VAL A 280 1.56 -6.71 -11.74
C VAL A 280 2.50 -6.98 -12.91
N PHE A 281 3.42 -6.04 -13.14
CA PHE A 281 4.46 -6.11 -14.16
C PHE A 281 5.67 -5.28 -13.73
N ARG A 282 6.82 -5.47 -14.39
CA ARG A 282 8.10 -4.89 -13.95
C ARG A 282 8.07 -3.39 -13.67
N ARG A 283 7.37 -2.59 -14.49
CA ARG A 283 7.29 -1.13 -14.27
C ARG A 283 6.59 -0.74 -12.97
N MET A 284 5.75 -1.60 -12.40
CA MET A 284 5.10 -1.33 -11.11
C MET A 284 6.10 -1.30 -9.95
N THR A 285 7.26 -1.97 -10.09
CA THR A 285 8.33 -1.88 -9.08
C THR A 285 9.04 -0.54 -9.08
N ASP A 286 8.85 0.30 -10.11
CA ASP A 286 9.38 1.68 -10.11
C ASP A 286 8.48 2.61 -9.29
N VAL A 287 7.19 2.26 -9.15
CA VAL A 287 6.18 3.04 -8.39
C VAL A 287 6.31 2.77 -6.89
N GLU A 288 6.65 1.53 -6.52
CA GLU A 288 6.87 1.14 -5.13
C GLU A 288 8.35 1.10 -4.80
N GLY A 289 8.77 1.83 -3.77
CA GLY A 289 10.12 1.69 -3.23
C GLY A 289 10.27 0.41 -2.40
N GLN A 290 11.48 -0.15 -2.37
CA GLN A 290 11.89 -1.22 -1.44
C GLN A 290 11.15 -2.56 -1.58
N LEU A 291 10.92 -3.01 -2.82
CA LEU A 291 10.40 -4.35 -3.10
C LEU A 291 11.52 -5.38 -3.33
N PRO A 292 11.24 -6.69 -3.15
CA PRO A 292 12.12 -7.75 -3.61
C PRO A 292 12.45 -7.62 -5.10
N PRO A 293 13.62 -8.09 -5.57
CA PRO A 293 13.98 -8.03 -6.96
C PRO A 293 12.92 -8.67 -7.87
N TRP A 294 12.56 -7.98 -8.96
CA TRP A 294 11.54 -8.46 -9.92
C TRP A 294 11.78 -9.90 -10.40
N ARG A 295 13.05 -10.31 -10.53
CA ARG A 295 13.42 -11.68 -10.93
C ARG A 295 12.87 -12.72 -9.97
N ASP A 296 12.85 -12.42 -8.68
CA ASP A 296 12.47 -13.38 -7.65
C ASP A 296 10.93 -13.44 -7.57
N LEU A 297 10.26 -12.28 -7.65
CA LEU A 297 8.79 -12.20 -7.82
C LEU A 297 8.32 -12.94 -9.08
N LEU A 298 9.05 -12.83 -10.20
CA LEU A 298 8.71 -13.50 -11.45
C LEU A 298 8.71 -15.03 -11.33
N ARG A 299 9.58 -15.61 -10.49
CA ARG A 299 9.59 -17.05 -10.23
C ARG A 299 8.32 -17.50 -9.51
N VAL A 300 7.86 -16.72 -8.53
CA VAL A 300 6.61 -16.96 -7.83
C VAL A 300 5.43 -16.88 -8.79
N TYR A 301 5.33 -15.79 -9.57
CA TYR A 301 4.20 -15.61 -10.49
C TYR A 301 4.13 -16.68 -11.58
N ARG A 302 5.26 -17.09 -12.16
CA ARG A 302 5.28 -18.20 -13.14
C ARG A 302 4.84 -19.53 -12.52
N ARG A 303 5.20 -19.80 -11.26
CA ARG A 303 4.74 -20.98 -10.52
C ARG A 303 3.23 -20.93 -10.32
N TRP A 304 2.70 -19.79 -9.88
CA TRP A 304 1.26 -19.61 -9.65
C TRP A 304 0.44 -19.63 -10.93
N GLU A 305 0.96 -19.12 -12.04
CA GLU A 305 0.34 -19.27 -13.36
C GLU A 305 0.31 -20.74 -13.79
N ALA A 306 1.40 -21.48 -13.56
CA ALA A 306 1.44 -22.90 -13.87
C ALA A 306 0.45 -23.73 -13.04
N ARG A 307 0.16 -23.30 -11.80
CA ARG A 307 -0.90 -23.87 -10.96
C ARG A 307 -2.31 -23.42 -11.39
N GLY A 308 -2.42 -22.34 -12.16
CA GLY A 308 -3.69 -21.76 -12.59
C GLY A 308 -4.31 -20.75 -11.62
N ASP A 309 -3.59 -20.37 -10.56
CA ASP A 309 -4.06 -19.41 -9.54
C ASP A 309 -4.19 -17.99 -10.12
N ILE A 310 -3.28 -17.65 -11.04
CA ILE A 310 -3.20 -16.35 -11.69
C ILE A 310 -3.11 -16.51 -13.21
N ARG A 311 -3.34 -15.41 -13.92
CA ARG A 311 -3.22 -15.37 -15.38
C ARG A 311 -2.01 -14.55 -15.77
N GLY A 312 -1.12 -15.13 -16.58
CA GLY A 312 -0.08 -14.37 -17.28
C GLY A 312 -0.59 -13.88 -18.64
N GLY A 313 -0.02 -12.77 -19.14
CA GLY A 313 -0.34 -12.25 -20.46
C GLY A 313 0.03 -10.79 -20.66
N ARG A 314 -0.61 -10.17 -21.66
CA ARG A 314 -0.51 -8.72 -21.93
C ARG A 314 -1.84 -8.07 -21.56
N PHE A 315 -1.92 -7.52 -20.36
CA PHE A 315 -3.15 -6.87 -19.88
C PHE A 315 -3.14 -5.37 -20.13
N VAL A 316 -1.98 -4.72 -20.05
CA VAL A 316 -1.80 -3.28 -20.27
C VAL A 316 -0.86 -3.03 -21.44
N GLU A 317 -1.28 -2.21 -22.39
CA GLU A 317 -0.51 -1.80 -23.57
C GLU A 317 0.67 -0.89 -23.21
N GLY A 318 1.67 -0.82 -24.08
CA GLY A 318 2.81 0.10 -23.92
C GLY A 318 3.89 -0.37 -22.93
N PHE A 319 3.71 -1.53 -22.28
CA PHE A 319 4.69 -2.08 -21.34
C PHE A 319 5.27 -3.41 -21.81
N ALA A 320 6.60 -3.48 -21.84
CA ALA A 320 7.35 -4.69 -22.14
C ALA A 320 7.42 -5.65 -20.93
N GLY A 321 7.69 -6.93 -21.20
CA GLY A 321 7.81 -7.99 -20.19
C GLY A 321 6.50 -8.72 -19.87
N GLU A 322 6.61 -9.79 -19.09
CA GLU A 322 5.46 -10.55 -18.61
C GLU A 322 4.64 -9.72 -17.61
N GLN A 323 3.32 -9.88 -17.69
CA GLN A 323 2.37 -9.28 -16.76
C GLN A 323 1.49 -10.40 -16.18
N PHE A 324 1.12 -10.24 -14.92
CA PHE A 324 0.33 -11.24 -14.20
C PHE A 324 -0.85 -10.57 -13.50
N ALA A 325 -1.99 -11.23 -13.48
CA ALA A 325 -3.20 -10.69 -12.87
C ALA A 325 -4.01 -11.77 -12.16
N LEU A 326 -4.74 -11.35 -11.12
CA LEU A 326 -5.78 -12.18 -10.50
C LEU A 326 -6.97 -12.33 -11.45
N PRO A 327 -7.66 -13.50 -11.48
CA PRO A 327 -8.83 -13.70 -12.35
C PRO A 327 -9.94 -12.64 -12.17
N GLU A 328 -10.18 -12.23 -10.92
CA GLU A 328 -11.09 -11.13 -10.55
C GLU A 328 -10.66 -9.78 -11.13
N ALA A 329 -9.36 -9.46 -11.08
CA ALA A 329 -8.84 -8.23 -11.65
C ALA A 329 -9.00 -8.20 -13.18
N VAL A 330 -8.85 -9.33 -13.87
CA VAL A 330 -9.09 -9.42 -15.32
C VAL A 330 -10.56 -9.15 -15.66
N THR A 331 -11.49 -9.65 -14.83
CA THR A 331 -12.94 -9.41 -15.00
C THR A 331 -13.27 -7.93 -14.84
N ASP A 332 -12.75 -7.29 -13.80
CA ASP A 332 -12.97 -5.87 -13.54
C ASP A 332 -12.31 -4.98 -14.61
N LEU A 333 -11.11 -5.33 -15.07
CA LEU A 333 -10.41 -4.62 -16.14
C LEU A 333 -11.22 -4.62 -17.45
N ARG A 334 -11.81 -5.77 -17.80
CA ARG A 334 -12.74 -5.88 -18.94
C ARG A 334 -14.01 -5.06 -18.74
N SER A 335 -14.50 -4.96 -17.51
CA SER A 335 -15.65 -4.09 -17.20
C SER A 335 -15.31 -2.62 -17.42
N THR A 336 -14.18 -2.14 -16.89
CA THR A 336 -13.73 -0.75 -17.07
C THR A 336 -13.57 -0.39 -18.55
N ARG A 337 -12.95 -1.28 -19.34
CA ARG A 337 -12.81 -1.06 -20.79
C ARG A 337 -14.16 -0.92 -21.51
N ARG A 338 -15.18 -1.70 -21.11
CA ARG A 338 -16.53 -1.61 -21.70
C ARG A 338 -17.30 -0.37 -21.29
N SER A 339 -17.11 0.10 -20.05
CA SER A 339 -17.79 1.29 -19.53
C SER A 339 -17.28 2.60 -20.16
N GLY A 340 -16.01 2.66 -20.59
CA GLY A 340 -15.43 3.87 -21.17
C GLY A 340 -15.17 4.98 -20.14
N ALA A 341 -14.97 6.20 -20.61
CA ALA A 341 -14.75 7.38 -19.76
C ALA A 341 -16.04 7.77 -19.02
N GLU A 342 -15.94 7.98 -17.72
CA GLU A 342 -17.08 8.33 -16.83
C GLU A 342 -17.11 9.82 -16.49
N GLY A 343 -15.99 10.53 -16.69
CA GLY A 343 -15.83 11.94 -16.35
C GLY A 343 -15.66 12.19 -14.85
N VAL A 344 -15.10 11.26 -14.09
CA VAL A 344 -14.98 11.42 -12.63
C VAL A 344 -13.69 12.13 -12.26
N TYR A 345 -13.82 13.25 -11.54
CA TYR A 345 -12.67 14.00 -11.01
C TYR A 345 -12.31 13.55 -9.60
N LEU A 346 -11.04 13.16 -9.40
CA LEU A 346 -10.48 12.74 -8.12
C LEU A 346 -9.28 13.61 -7.75
N SER A 347 -9.35 14.32 -6.63
CA SER A 347 -8.18 14.97 -6.05
C SER A 347 -7.41 14.01 -5.14
N VAL A 348 -6.31 13.42 -5.61
CA VAL A 348 -5.47 12.48 -4.86
C VAL A 348 -4.22 13.16 -4.31
N SER A 349 -3.68 12.68 -3.20
CA SER A 349 -2.36 13.11 -2.73
C SER A 349 -1.28 12.53 -3.63
N ALA A 350 -0.20 13.28 -3.88
CA ALA A 350 0.95 12.73 -4.61
C ALA A 350 1.65 11.59 -3.85
N ALA A 351 1.41 11.48 -2.55
CA ALA A 351 1.87 10.37 -1.72
C ALA A 351 0.99 9.11 -1.79
N ASP A 352 -0.15 9.18 -2.48
CA ASP A 352 -1.04 8.03 -2.68
C ASP A 352 -0.49 7.09 -3.77
N PRO A 353 -0.68 5.76 -3.68
CA PRO A 353 -0.29 4.83 -4.74
C PRO A 353 -0.91 5.13 -6.11
N LEU A 354 -2.01 5.89 -6.18
CA LEU A 354 -2.60 6.34 -7.44
C LEU A 354 -1.80 7.45 -8.15
N ASN A 355 -0.68 7.93 -7.58
CA ASN A 355 0.28 8.77 -8.29
C ASN A 355 1.08 7.94 -9.32
N LEU A 356 0.45 7.71 -10.47
CA LEU A 356 1.01 6.93 -11.58
C LEU A 356 1.71 7.78 -12.64
N THR A 357 1.69 9.11 -12.47
CA THR A 357 2.18 10.08 -13.46
C THR A 357 3.68 9.96 -13.66
N GLY A 358 4.11 9.82 -14.91
CA GLY A 358 5.52 9.65 -15.27
C GLY A 358 6.11 8.27 -14.94
N PHE A 359 5.25 7.31 -14.58
CA PHE A 359 5.58 5.89 -14.42
C PHE A 359 4.76 5.03 -15.39
N ILE A 360 3.43 5.07 -15.22
CA ILE A 360 2.48 4.28 -16.00
C ILE A 360 1.71 5.19 -16.96
N VAL A 361 1.21 6.32 -16.45
CA VAL A 361 0.53 7.31 -17.29
C VAL A 361 1.57 8.34 -17.77
N PRO A 362 1.61 8.68 -19.07
CA PRO A 362 2.51 9.70 -19.58
C PRO A 362 2.33 11.04 -18.86
N GLY A 363 3.43 11.78 -18.65
CA GLY A 363 3.42 13.09 -18.01
C GLY A 363 4.64 13.32 -17.11
N ASP A 364 4.85 14.57 -16.70
CA ASP A 364 5.94 14.93 -15.78
C ASP A 364 5.69 14.35 -14.39
N ARG A 365 6.73 13.75 -13.81
CA ARG A 365 6.65 13.16 -12.48
C ARG A 365 6.29 14.19 -11.42
N VAL A 366 5.33 13.85 -10.58
CA VAL A 366 4.99 14.62 -9.39
C VAL A 366 5.64 13.95 -8.17
N PRO A 367 6.54 14.64 -7.45
CA PRO A 367 7.17 14.08 -6.26
C PRO A 367 6.13 13.70 -5.20
N SER A 368 6.29 12.50 -4.62
CA SER A 368 5.41 11.92 -3.58
C SER A 368 5.61 12.57 -2.20
N LEU A 369 5.55 13.89 -2.15
CA LEU A 369 5.72 14.70 -0.95
C LEU A 369 4.38 15.02 -0.29
N SER A 370 4.40 15.17 1.04
CA SER A 370 3.23 15.63 1.79
C SER A 370 2.80 17.02 1.32
N GLY A 371 1.54 17.17 0.92
CA GLY A 371 0.95 18.42 0.46
C GLY A 371 0.91 18.61 -1.06
N ASN A 372 1.71 17.85 -1.82
CA ASN A 372 1.53 17.77 -3.27
C ASN A 372 0.27 16.97 -3.58
N ARG A 373 -0.45 17.35 -4.63
CA ARG A 373 -1.69 16.67 -5.05
C ARG A 373 -1.79 16.56 -6.56
N LEU A 374 -2.59 15.59 -7.00
CA LEU A 374 -2.97 15.39 -8.39
C LEU A 374 -4.49 15.50 -8.52
N LEU A 375 -4.94 16.15 -9.59
CA LEU A 375 -6.31 16.08 -10.06
C LEU A 375 -6.35 15.06 -11.19
N LEU A 376 -7.02 13.95 -10.97
CA LEU A 376 -7.22 12.89 -11.95
C LEU A 376 -8.61 13.01 -12.56
N LEU A 377 -8.73 12.83 -13.88
CA LEU A 377 -9.97 12.61 -14.61
C LEU A 377 -9.97 11.17 -15.11
N ASP A 378 -10.85 10.33 -14.55
CA ASP A 378 -10.89 8.90 -14.83
C ASP A 378 -9.50 8.22 -14.70
N GLY A 379 -8.71 8.65 -13.71
CA GLY A 379 -7.36 8.14 -13.46
C GLY A 379 -6.23 8.81 -14.26
N VAL A 380 -6.53 9.65 -15.26
CA VAL A 380 -5.53 10.41 -16.03
C VAL A 380 -5.25 11.76 -15.36
N PRO A 381 -3.98 12.14 -15.14
CA PRO A 381 -3.64 13.41 -14.48
C PRO A 381 -3.95 14.61 -15.38
N VAL A 382 -4.70 15.58 -14.85
CA VAL A 382 -5.09 16.83 -15.52
C VAL A 382 -4.36 18.03 -14.94
N ALA A 383 -4.16 18.04 -13.62
CA ALA A 383 -3.40 19.08 -12.93
C ALA A 383 -2.65 18.51 -11.72
N ALA A 384 -1.58 19.19 -11.32
CA ALA A 384 -0.84 18.95 -10.09
C ALA A 384 -0.80 20.22 -9.24
N LEU A 385 -0.88 20.07 -7.92
CA LEU A 385 -0.57 21.11 -6.95
C LEU A 385 0.82 20.80 -6.40
N GLU A 386 1.80 21.63 -6.73
CA GLU A 386 3.18 21.52 -6.24
C GLU A 386 3.58 22.84 -5.61
N LYS A 387 4.15 22.82 -4.40
CA LYS A 387 4.61 24.06 -3.71
C LYS A 387 3.53 25.17 -3.65
N ARG A 388 2.24 24.80 -3.61
CA ARG A 388 1.04 25.67 -3.59
C ARG A 388 0.67 26.31 -4.93
N GLU A 389 1.39 25.99 -6.00
CA GLU A 389 1.12 26.39 -7.38
C GLU A 389 0.46 25.24 -8.14
N VAL A 390 -0.44 25.59 -9.06
CA VAL A 390 -1.13 24.61 -9.90
C VAL A 390 -0.43 24.52 -11.25
N ARG A 391 0.05 23.32 -11.60
CA ARG A 391 0.59 22.98 -12.91
C ARG A 391 -0.43 22.15 -13.68
N TRP A 392 -0.76 22.54 -14.90
CA TRP A 392 -1.66 21.79 -15.77
C TRP A 392 -0.89 20.84 -16.70
N PHE A 393 -1.41 19.62 -16.88
CA PHE A 393 -0.87 18.64 -17.83
C PHE A 393 -1.65 18.78 -19.16
N GLY A 394 -1.38 19.87 -19.88
CA GLY A 394 -2.07 20.21 -21.14
C GLY A 394 -3.18 21.26 -20.99
N ALA A 395 -3.99 21.43 -22.03
CA ALA A 395 -5.13 22.34 -21.99
C ALA A 395 -6.18 21.81 -20.97
N PRO A 396 -6.74 22.67 -20.12
CA PRO A 396 -7.80 22.24 -19.20
C PRO A 396 -8.96 21.69 -20.04
N PRO A 397 -9.52 20.53 -19.67
CA PRO A 397 -10.56 19.88 -20.46
C PRO A 397 -11.71 20.86 -20.73
N GLU A 398 -12.06 21.07 -22.00
CA GLU A 398 -13.17 21.92 -22.41
C GLU A 398 -14.50 21.23 -22.04
N GLY A 399 -15.00 21.49 -20.82
CA GLY A 399 -16.30 20.98 -20.37
C GLY A 399 -16.53 20.89 -18.85
N VAL A 400 -17.75 21.27 -18.47
CA VAL A 400 -18.44 21.15 -17.17
C VAL A 400 -17.92 21.98 -15.98
N LEU A 401 -16.62 22.07 -15.72
CA LEU A 401 -16.08 22.85 -14.58
C LEU A 401 -15.05 23.87 -15.05
N ARG A 402 -15.12 25.10 -14.51
CA ARG A 402 -14.14 26.16 -14.82
C ARG A 402 -12.79 25.83 -14.16
N PRO A 403 -11.64 26.27 -14.72
CA PRO A 403 -10.31 26.04 -14.12
C PRO A 403 -10.20 26.42 -12.64
N PHE A 404 -10.88 27.49 -12.22
CA PHE A 404 -10.95 27.92 -10.82
C PHE A 404 -11.68 26.90 -9.91
N GLU A 405 -12.70 26.22 -10.41
CA GLU A 405 -13.44 25.20 -9.66
C GLU A 405 -12.60 23.94 -9.48
N LEU A 406 -11.84 23.56 -10.52
CA LEU A 406 -10.89 22.45 -10.47
C LEU A 406 -9.73 22.72 -9.52
N GLU A 407 -9.18 23.95 -9.52
CA GLU A 407 -8.18 24.37 -8.53
C GLU A 407 -8.76 24.32 -7.11
N LYS A 408 -9.99 24.78 -6.91
CA LYS A 408 -10.67 24.72 -5.62
C LYS A 408 -10.84 23.28 -5.14
N MET A 409 -11.23 22.35 -6.02
CA MET A 409 -11.33 20.92 -5.69
C MET A 409 -9.99 20.34 -5.26
N LEU A 410 -8.93 20.66 -6.01
CA LEU A 410 -7.56 20.22 -5.71
C LEU A 410 -7.11 20.71 -4.33
N ARG A 411 -7.42 21.97 -3.97
CA ARG A 411 -7.08 22.55 -2.66
C ARG A 411 -7.96 22.04 -1.51
N ARG A 412 -9.23 21.69 -1.78
CA ARG A 412 -10.21 21.25 -0.77
C ARG A 412 -10.31 19.74 -0.58
N ARG A 413 -9.55 18.95 -1.34
CA ARG A 413 -9.59 17.47 -1.32
C ARG A 413 -10.96 16.92 -1.74
N GLU A 414 -11.67 17.65 -2.60
CA GLU A 414 -13.02 17.29 -3.04
C GLU A 414 -12.96 16.29 -4.22
N GLN A 415 -13.98 15.43 -4.32
CA GLN A 415 -14.19 14.53 -5.45
C GLN A 415 -15.58 14.79 -6.02
N ARG A 416 -15.73 14.81 -7.35
CA ARG A 416 -17.02 15.11 -7.98
C ARG A 416 -17.17 14.34 -9.31
N PRO A 417 -18.31 13.65 -9.52
CA PRO A 417 -18.68 13.21 -10.86
C PRO A 417 -19.05 14.44 -11.73
N THR A 418 -18.65 14.45 -13.01
CA THR A 418 -19.04 15.52 -13.96
C THR A 418 -20.54 15.62 -14.17
N ASN A 419 -21.27 14.51 -14.06
CA ASN A 419 -22.72 14.50 -14.23
C ASN A 419 -23.41 15.02 -12.96
N GLY A 420 -23.65 16.33 -12.95
CA GLY A 420 -24.55 16.97 -12.00
C GLY A 420 -25.98 16.53 -12.23
N THR A 421 -26.44 15.50 -11.53
CA THR A 421 -27.84 15.47 -11.09
C THR A 421 -27.89 16.21 -9.76
N THR A 422 -28.31 17.47 -9.83
CA THR A 422 -28.87 18.22 -8.71
C THR A 422 -30.07 17.45 -8.17
N GLY A 423 -29.84 16.49 -7.28
CA GLY A 423 -30.86 16.01 -6.36
C GLY A 423 -31.13 17.13 -5.35
N ALA A 424 -32.15 17.93 -5.62
CA ALA A 424 -32.71 18.86 -4.65
C ALA A 424 -33.19 18.06 -3.43
N SER A 425 -32.37 17.96 -2.39
CA SER A 425 -32.86 17.58 -1.06
C SER A 425 -33.54 18.80 -0.45
N GLY A 426 -34.85 18.91 -0.69
CA GLY A 426 -35.73 19.76 0.10
C GLY A 426 -35.61 19.36 1.57
N ARG A 427 -35.31 20.35 2.42
CA ARG A 427 -35.58 20.29 3.85
C ARG A 427 -37.08 20.55 4.06
N PRO A 428 -37.76 19.88 4.99
CA PRO A 428 -38.67 20.58 5.89
C PRO A 428 -37.87 21.37 6.94
#